data_AF-Q3V4B0-F1
#
_entry.id   AF-Q3V4B0-F1
#
_cell.length_a   1.000
_cell.length_b   1.000
_cell.length_c   1.000
_cell.angle_alpha   90.00
_cell.angle_beta   90.00
_cell.angle_gamma   90.00
#
_symmetry.space_group_name_H-M   'P 1'
#
loop_
_entity.id
_entity.type
_entity.pdbx_description
1 polymer ?
#
loop_
_entity_poly.entity_id
_entity_poly.type
_entity_poly.pdbx_seq_one_letter_code
_entity_poly.pdbx_strand_id
1 'polypeptide(L)' 'VGRPIPVQQTLNPTSEQIEELHQTYLEELKKLFNEHKGKYGIPEHETLVFK' A
#
# COMPACT_ATOMS: atom_id res chain seq x y z
N VAL A 1 10.13 -1.17 8.32
CA VAL A 1 10.09 -1.64 6.91
C VAL A 1 9.05 -0.80 6.18
N GLY A 2 9.36 -0.37 4.97
CA GLY A 2 8.48 0.45 4.13
C GLY A 2 9.09 0.55 2.74
N ARG A 3 8.27 0.75 1.72
CA ARG A 3 8.72 0.98 0.34
C ARG A 3 8.40 2.41 -0.05
N PRO A 4 9.38 3.18 -0.57
CA PRO A 4 9.10 4.52 -1.05
C PRO A 4 8.19 4.44 -2.27
N ILE A 5 7.14 5.28 -2.28
CA ILE A 5 6.28 5.46 -3.44
C ILE A 5 6.70 6.77 -4.10
N PRO A 6 7.19 6.75 -5.35
CA PRO A 6 7.53 7.96 -6.06
C PRO A 6 6.24 8.75 -6.37
N VAL A 7 6.17 9.98 -5.88
CA VAL A 7 5.02 10.86 -6.09
C VAL A 7 5.47 12.08 -6.89
N GLN A 8 4.74 12.40 -7.95
CA GLN A 8 4.91 13.66 -8.66
C GLN A 8 4.17 14.76 -7.91
N GLN A 9 4.87 15.86 -7.60
CA GLN A 9 4.22 17.04 -7.04
C GLN A 9 3.45 17.78 -8.13
N THR A 10 2.16 17.96 -7.89
CA THR A 10 1.25 18.69 -8.76
C THR A 10 0.58 19.77 -7.92
N LEU A 11 0.54 21.02 -8.41
CA LEU A 11 -0.07 22.15 -7.68
C LEU A 11 -1.57 21.93 -7.38
N ASN A 12 -2.28 21.30 -8.32
CA ASN A 12 -3.70 20.96 -8.19
C ASN A 12 -3.91 19.53 -8.72
N PRO A 13 -3.67 18.49 -7.92
CA PRO A 13 -3.90 17.11 -8.35
C PRO A 13 -5.39 16.87 -8.60
N THR A 14 -5.70 16.02 -9.57
CA THR A 14 -7.08 15.56 -9.81
C THR A 14 -7.43 14.41 -8.86
N SER A 15 -8.73 14.18 -8.64
CA SER A 15 -9.18 13.03 -7.84
C SER A 15 -8.68 11.70 -8.39
N GLU A 16 -8.59 11.56 -9.72
CA GLU A 16 -8.03 10.35 -10.36
C GLU A 16 -6.55 10.13 -10.01
N GLN A 17 -5.73 11.19 -10.04
CA GLN A 17 -4.32 11.09 -9.66
C GLN A 17 -4.14 10.70 -8.19
N ILE A 18 -5.00 11.23 -7.31
CA ILE A 18 -5.01 10.86 -5.90
C ILE A 18 -5.43 9.40 -5.74
N GLU A 19 -6.45 8.95 -6.45
CA GLU A 19 -6.93 7.57 -6.39
C GLU A 19 -5.89 6.59 -6.92
N GLU A 20 -5.20 6.90 -8.01
CA GLU A 20 -4.11 6.08 -8.56
C GLU A 20 -2.97 5.93 -7.55
N LEU A 21 -2.58 7.03 -6.90
CA LEU A 21 -1.56 7.02 -5.85
C LEU A 21 -2.03 6.20 -4.65
N HIS A 22 -3.29 6.38 -4.24
CA HIS A 22 -3.88 5.65 -3.13
C HIS A 22 -3.93 4.15 -3.43
N GLN A 23 -4.34 3.75 -4.65
CA GLN A 23 -4.34 2.36 -5.10
C GLN A 23 -2.94 1.75 -5.04
N THR A 24 -1.92 2.48 -5.54
CA THR A 24 -0.51 2.07 -5.47
C THR A 24 -0.07 1.86 -4.02
N TYR A 25 -0.47 2.76 -3.12
CA TYR A 25 -0.18 2.66 -1.69
C TYR A 25 -0.80 1.41 -1.05
N LEU A 26 -2.06 1.12 -1.33
CA LEU A 26 -2.76 -0.06 -0.81
C LEU A 26 -2.12 -1.37 -1.31
N GLU A 27 -1.70 -1.41 -2.58
CA GLU A 27 -1.02 -2.57 -3.15
C GLU A 27 0.34 -2.82 -2.49
N GLU A 28 1.18 -1.79 -2.36
CA GLU A 28 2.49 -1.94 -1.73
C GLU A 28 2.36 -2.30 -0.24
N LEU A 29 1.35 -1.78 0.46
CA LEU A 29 1.05 -2.19 1.83
C LEU A 29 0.63 -3.65 1.91
N LYS A 30 -0.24 -4.13 1.02
CA LYS A 30 -0.62 -5.56 0.97
C LYS A 30 0.60 -6.45 0.71
N LYS A 31 1.49 -6.05 -0.21
CA LYS A 31 2.74 -6.77 -0.48
C LYS A 31 3.63 -6.81 0.76
N LEU A 32 3.86 -5.65 1.39
CA LEU A 32 4.67 -5.53 2.59
C LEU A 32 4.12 -6.38 3.75
N PHE A 33 2.80 -6.36 3.94
CA PHE A 33 2.14 -7.20 4.93
C PHE A 33 2.34 -8.68 4.62
N ASN A 34 2.06 -9.12 3.38
CA ASN A 34 2.23 -10.53 3.00
C ASN A 34 3.68 -11.02 3.10
N GLU A 35 4.66 -10.17 2.80
CA GLU A 35 6.08 -10.50 2.92
C GLU A 35 6.51 -10.69 4.38
N HIS A 36 5.91 -9.95 5.31
CA HIS A 36 6.31 -9.96 6.71
C HIS A 36 5.38 -10.73 7.65
N LYS A 37 4.15 -11.03 7.26
CA LYS A 37 3.13 -11.63 8.14
C LYS A 37 3.60 -12.92 8.83
N GLY A 38 4.26 -13.81 8.09
CA GLY A 38 4.82 -15.04 8.65
C GLY A 38 5.91 -14.81 9.71
N LYS A 39 6.71 -13.74 9.57
CA LYS A 39 7.73 -13.35 10.56
C LYS A 39 7.12 -12.91 11.89
N TYR A 40 5.89 -12.42 11.86
CA TYR A 40 5.17 -11.93 13.04
C TYR A 40 4.11 -12.91 13.56
N GLY A 41 4.10 -14.16 13.06
CA GLY A 41 3.17 -15.21 13.52
C GLY A 41 1.76 -15.09 12.98
N ILE A 42 1.54 -14.27 11.95
CA ILE A 42 0.25 -14.12 11.28
C ILE A 42 0.05 -15.27 10.27
N PRO A 43 -1.10 -15.96 10.28
CA PRO A 43 -1.40 -17.04 9.35
C PRO A 43 -1.40 -16.60 7.88
N GLU A 44 -1.08 -17.54 6.99
CA GLU A 44 -0.95 -17.23 5.55
C GLU A 44 -2.28 -16.84 4.88
N HIS A 45 -3.40 -17.28 5.44
CA HIS A 45 -4.74 -16.93 4.97
C HIS A 45 -5.22 -15.55 5.47
N GLU A 46 -4.55 -14.95 6.45
CA GLU A 46 -4.86 -13.58 6.85
C GLU A 46 -4.36 -12.59 5.81
N THR A 47 -5.20 -11.59 5.55
CA THR A 47 -4.97 -10.55 4.55
C THR A 47 -5.25 -9.18 5.16
N LEU A 48 -4.52 -8.17 4.67
CA LEU A 48 -4.70 -6.80 5.09
C LEU A 48 -6.00 -6.23 4.49
N VAL A 49 -6.92 -5.79 5.37
CA VAL A 49 -8.20 -5.17 5.00
C VAL A 49 -8.14 -3.68 5.29
N PHE A 50 -8.56 -2.86 4.33
CA PHE A 50 -8.70 -1.41 4.47
C PHE A 50 -10.18 -1.06 4.67
N LYS A 51 -10.49 -0.17 5.62
CA LYS A 51 -11.85 0.33 5.91
C LYS A 51 -11.97 1.77 5.47
#